data_AF-A0A0G1QSE2-F1
#
_entry.id   AF-A0A0G1QSE2-F1
#
_cell.length_a   1.000
_cell.length_b   1.000
_cell.length_c   1.000
_cell.angle_alpha   90.00
_cell.angle_beta   90.00
_cell.angle_gamma   90.00
#
_symmetry.space_group_name_H-M   'P 1'
#
loop_
_entity.id
_entity.type
_entity.pdbx_description
1 polymer ?
#
loop_
_entity_poly.entity_id
_entity_poly.type
_entity_poly.pdbx_seq_one_letter_code
_entity_poly.pdbx_strand_id
1 'polypeptide(L)'
;FRDTLLSEKYTPKRVSRKLNAVKTFFRWLLAENHIITDPSANVAHPKIEISLPKFLSQLEYRALRDVVRGDSRIAAIVELILQTGMRISEVANLKLENVKGDTAKIEAYATQPERTIPLNS
;
A
#
# COMPACT_ATOMS: atom_id res chain seq x y z
N PHE A 1 27.36 -2.47 -0.96
CA PHE A 1 26.06 -1.84 -0.67
C PHE A 1 25.01 -2.85 -0.22
N ARG A 2 24.51 -3.73 -1.12
CA ARG A 2 23.48 -4.74 -0.77
C ARG A 2 23.87 -5.59 0.44
N ASP A 3 25.06 -6.19 0.39
CA ASP A 3 25.49 -7.14 1.42
C ASP A 3 25.77 -6.44 2.75
N THR A 4 26.25 -5.19 2.70
CA THR A 4 26.36 -4.30 3.86
C THR A 4 24.99 -4.13 4.54
N LEU A 5 23.94 -3.78 3.80
CA LEU A 5 22.59 -3.61 4.38
C LEU A 5 22.04 -4.92 4.96
N LEU A 6 22.35 -6.07 4.36
CA LEU A 6 21.96 -7.37 4.90
C LEU A 6 22.70 -7.66 6.21
N SER A 7 23.99 -7.33 6.31
CA SER A 7 24.78 -7.49 7.54
C SER A 7 24.27 -6.59 8.69
N GLU A 8 23.72 -5.42 8.37
CA GLU A 8 23.04 -4.53 9.31
C GLU A 8 21.62 -5.02 9.71
N LYS A 9 21.26 -6.27 9.39
CA LYS A 9 19.97 -6.90 9.73
C LYS A 9 18.74 -6.20 9.12
N TYR A 10 18.89 -5.54 7.96
CA TYR A 10 17.72 -5.07 7.21
C TYR A 10 16.96 -6.26 6.60
N THR A 11 15.62 -6.20 6.62
CA THR A 11 14.82 -7.24 5.95
C THR A 11 15.10 -7.25 4.43
N PRO A 12 15.05 -8.42 3.76
CA PRO A 12 15.24 -8.52 2.31
C PRO A 12 14.36 -7.55 1.51
N LYS A 13 13.10 -7.37 1.95
CA LYS A 13 12.16 -6.40 1.36
C LYS A 13 12.67 -4.96 1.48
N ARG A 14 13.21 -4.55 2.65
CA ARG A 14 13.76 -3.20 2.86
C ARG A 14 15.01 -2.96 2.01
N VAL A 15 15.91 -3.94 1.93
CA VAL A 15 17.11 -3.89 1.08
C VAL A 15 16.71 -3.78 -0.39
N SER A 16 15.77 -4.60 -0.86
CA SER A 16 15.27 -4.56 -2.23
C SER A 16 14.68 -3.20 -2.61
N ARG A 17 13.89 -2.58 -1.74
CA ARG A 17 13.36 -1.21 -1.98
C ARG A 17 14.47 -0.16 -2.08
N LYS A 18 15.49 -0.22 -1.21
CA LYS A 18 16.64 0.70 -1.28
C LYS A 18 17.44 0.49 -2.56
N LEU A 19 17.65 -0.76 -2.96
CA LEU A 19 18.33 -1.09 -4.22
C LEU A 19 17.55 -0.56 -5.42
N ASN A 20 16.22 -0.64 -5.43
CA ASN A 20 15.40 -0.05 -6.48
C ASN A 20 15.60 1.47 -6.61
N ALA A 21 15.68 2.20 -5.50
CA ALA A 21 15.95 3.64 -5.54
C ALA A 21 17.31 3.94 -6.19
N VAL A 22 18.35 3.21 -5.78
CA VAL A 22 19.71 3.34 -6.34
C VAL A 22 19.73 3.00 -7.84
N LYS A 23 19.10 1.89 -8.23
CA LYS A 23 18.99 1.47 -9.64
C LYS A 23 18.22 2.46 -10.48
N THR A 24 17.15 3.07 -9.96
CA THR A 24 16.41 4.10 -10.69
C THR A 24 17.25 5.36 -10.88
N PHE A 25 18.03 5.76 -9.86
CA PHE A 25 18.93 6.90 -9.95
C PHE A 25 20.04 6.70 -10.99
N PHE A 26 20.73 5.56 -10.99
CA PHE A 26 21.77 5.29 -12.00
C PHE A 26 21.19 5.12 -13.42
N ARG A 27 20.00 4.55 -13.56
CA ARG A 27 19.28 4.52 -14.85
C ARG A 27 18.97 5.92 -15.36
N TRP A 28 18.57 6.84 -14.48
CA TRP A 28 18.37 8.24 -14.84
C TRP A 28 19.69 8.92 -15.25
N LEU A 29 20.77 8.74 -14.49
CA LEU A 29 22.09 9.28 -14.85
C LEU A 29 22.59 8.80 -16.22
N LEU A 30 22.35 7.52 -16.54
CA LEU A 30 22.69 6.95 -17.84
C LEU A 30 21.84 7.56 -18.95
N ALA A 31 20.52 7.73 -18.72
CA ALA A 31 19.61 8.34 -19.69
C ALA A 31 19.96 9.81 -19.99
N GLU A 32 20.42 10.55 -18.98
CA GLU A 32 20.89 11.94 -19.11
C GLU A 32 22.36 12.05 -19.55
N ASN A 33 23.00 10.95 -19.93
CA ASN A 33 24.40 10.88 -20.38
C ASN A 33 25.44 11.43 -19.37
N HIS A 34 25.12 11.44 -18.08
CA HIS A 34 26.07 11.80 -17.02
C HIS A 34 27.10 10.69 -16.77
N ILE A 35 26.76 9.45 -17.12
CA ILE A 35 27.62 8.26 -17.04
C ILE A 35 27.48 7.43 -18.32
N ILE A 36 28.47 6.59 -18.61
CA ILE A 36 28.49 5.75 -19.83
C ILE A 36 27.94 4.34 -19.52
N THR A 37 28.01 3.90 -18.26
CA THR A 37 27.59 2.57 -17.82
C THR A 37 26.89 2.64 -16.46
N ASP A 38 25.89 1.79 -16.24
CA ASP A 38 25.16 1.70 -14.97
C ASP A 38 25.89 0.74 -13.99
N PRO A 39 26.53 1.23 -12.91
CA PRO A 39 27.25 0.39 -11.96
C PRO A 39 26.32 -0.50 -11.12
N SER A 40 25.01 -0.21 -11.09
CA SER A 40 24.02 -0.95 -10.32
C SER A 40 23.36 -2.09 -11.10
N ALA A 41 23.54 -2.15 -12.42
CA ALA A 41 22.86 -3.09 -13.31
C ALA A 41 22.99 -4.55 -12.87
N ASN A 42 24.21 -4.96 -12.51
CA ASN A 42 24.53 -6.36 -12.14
C ASN A 42 24.26 -6.70 -10.67
N VAL A 43 23.76 -5.76 -9.86
CA VAL A 43 23.45 -6.03 -8.46
C VAL A 43 22.11 -6.76 -8.35
N ALA A 44 22.14 -8.03 -7.97
CA ALA A 44 20.94 -8.85 -7.81
C ALA A 44 20.13 -8.45 -6.56
N HIS A 45 18.81 -8.55 -6.63
CA HIS A 45 17.95 -8.37 -5.45
C HIS A 45 18.15 -9.52 -4.45
N PRO A 46 17.99 -9.28 -3.14
CA PRO A 46 17.91 -10.38 -2.18
C PRO A 46 16.65 -11.22 -2.43
N LYS A 47 16.71 -12.50 -2.09
CA LYS A 47 15.53 -13.38 -2.15
C LYS A 47 14.50 -12.87 -1.14
N ILE A 48 13.27 -12.63 -1.61
CA ILE A 48 12.15 -12.20 -0.77
C ILE A 48 11.19 -13.37 -0.69
N GLU A 49 10.91 -13.85 0.51
CA GLU A 49 9.85 -14.82 0.73
C GLU A 49 8.50 -14.11 0.68
N ILE A 50 7.59 -14.63 -0.14
CA ILE A 50 6.22 -14.12 -0.25
C ILE A 50 5.43 -14.77 0.87
N SER A 51 5.08 -14.00 1.89
CA SER A 51 4.11 -14.43 2.89
C SER A 51 2.73 -14.50 2.27
N LEU A 52 1.96 -15.53 2.63
CA LEU A 52 0.55 -15.61 2.24
C LEU A 52 -0.22 -14.36 2.72
N PRO A 53 -1.22 -13.88 1.96
CA PRO A 53 -2.11 -12.82 2.40
C PRO A 53 -2.77 -13.22 3.73
N LYS A 54 -2.72 -12.32 4.71
CA LYS A 54 -3.47 -12.49 5.95
C LYS A 54 -4.88 -11.94 5.73
N PHE A 55 -5.87 -12.74 6.04
CA PHE A 55 -7.28 -12.36 6.03
C PHE A 55 -7.87 -12.61 7.41
N LEU A 56 -8.95 -11.90 7.74
CA LEU A 56 -9.67 -12.12 8.99
C LEU A 56 -10.49 -13.40 8.88
N SER A 57 -10.38 -14.26 9.87
CA SER A 57 -11.36 -15.32 10.10
C SER A 57 -12.73 -14.73 10.44
N GLN A 58 -13.79 -15.53 10.31
CA GLN A 58 -15.14 -15.09 10.66
C GLN A 58 -15.26 -14.62 12.12
N LEU A 59 -14.49 -15.25 13.03
CA LEU A 59 -14.45 -14.85 14.43
C LEU A 59 -13.75 -13.51 14.62
N GLU A 60 -12.58 -13.32 14.00
CA GLU A 60 -11.83 -12.05 14.06
C GLU A 60 -12.62 -10.91 13.42
N TYR A 61 -13.34 -11.18 12.34
CA TYR A 61 -14.25 -10.22 11.70
C TYR A 61 -15.32 -9.72 12.67
N ARG A 62 -16.00 -10.65 13.37
CA ARG A 62 -17.04 -10.30 14.35
C ARG A 62 -16.44 -9.56 15.56
N ALA A 63 -15.34 -10.07 16.11
CA ALA A 63 -14.66 -9.47 17.24
C ALA A 63 -14.21 -8.03 16.94
N LEU A 64 -13.68 -7.77 15.74
CA LEU A 64 -13.31 -6.42 15.31
C LEU A 64 -14.52 -5.47 15.31
N ARG A 65 -15.66 -5.90 14.76
CA ARG A 65 -16.89 -5.09 14.76
C ARG A 65 -17.45 -4.86 16.16
N ASP A 66 -17.36 -5.85 17.04
CA ASP A 66 -17.83 -5.72 18.43
C ASP A 66 -16.99 -4.73 19.23
N VAL A 67 -15.67 -4.73 19.07
CA VAL A 67 -14.74 -3.83 19.81
C VAL A 67 -14.98 -2.36 19.44
N VAL A 68 -15.31 -2.06 18.18
CA VAL A 68 -15.47 -0.67 17.72
C VAL A 68 -16.90 -0.14 17.88
N ARG A 69 -17.87 -0.96 18.31
CA ARG A 69 -19.29 -0.60 18.37
C ARG A 69 -19.58 0.63 19.23
N GLY A 70 -18.74 0.91 20.24
CA GLY A 70 -18.92 2.05 21.14
C GLY A 70 -18.57 3.43 20.55
N ASP A 71 -17.88 3.47 19.40
CA ASP A 71 -17.49 4.71 18.72
C ASP A 71 -18.06 4.68 17.29
N SER A 72 -19.07 5.51 17.03
CA SER A 72 -19.77 5.54 15.74
C SER A 72 -18.84 5.91 14.58
N ARG A 73 -17.82 6.74 14.80
CA ARG A 73 -16.85 7.12 13.77
C ARG A 73 -15.93 5.95 13.45
N ILE A 74 -15.37 5.29 14.47
CA ILE A 74 -14.48 4.15 14.26
C ILE A 74 -15.26 2.98 13.64
N ALA A 75 -16.49 2.72 14.11
CA ALA A 75 -17.36 1.71 13.55
C ALA A 75 -17.63 1.96 12.06
N ALA A 76 -17.95 3.19 11.66
CA ALA A 76 -18.16 3.55 10.26
C ALA A 76 -16.91 3.34 9.39
N ILE A 77 -15.73 3.75 9.89
CA ILE A 77 -14.45 3.56 9.19
C ILE A 77 -14.18 2.06 8.97
N VAL A 78 -14.33 1.25 10.02
CA VAL A 78 -14.10 -0.20 9.94
C VAL A 78 -15.11 -0.85 9.00
N GLU A 79 -16.39 -0.49 9.09
CA GLU A 79 -17.43 -1.05 8.22
C GLU A 79 -17.16 -0.75 6.75
N LEU A 80 -16.80 0.50 6.42
CA LEU A 80 -16.46 0.88 5.06
C LEU A 80 -15.30 0.04 4.52
N ILE A 81 -14.23 -0.14 5.30
CA ILE A 81 -13.07 -0.96 4.89
C ILE A 81 -13.49 -2.42 4.68
N LEU A 82 -14.27 -2.99 5.61
CA LEU A 82 -14.68 -4.39 5.57
C LEU A 82 -15.64 -4.70 4.41
N GLN A 83 -16.60 -3.81 4.13
CA GLN A 83 -17.64 -4.03 3.13
C GLN A 83 -17.17 -3.71 1.71
N THR A 84 -16.34 -2.69 1.55
CA THR A 84 -15.99 -2.15 0.22
C THR A 84 -14.55 -2.44 -0.20
N GLY A 85 -13.69 -2.86 0.73
CA GLY A 85 -12.26 -3.04 0.48
C GLY A 85 -11.50 -1.73 0.21
N MET A 86 -12.08 -0.58 0.58
CA MET A 86 -11.40 0.71 0.49
C MET A 86 -10.06 0.70 1.23
N ARG A 87 -9.07 1.40 0.67
CA ARG A 87 -7.79 1.64 1.33
C ARG A 87 -8.01 2.66 2.46
N ILE A 88 -7.21 2.54 3.51
CA ILE A 88 -7.26 3.44 4.68
C ILE A 88 -7.19 4.92 4.25
N SER A 89 -6.31 5.24 3.28
CA SER A 89 -6.18 6.60 2.77
C SER A 89 -7.40 7.09 1.99
N GLU A 90 -8.17 6.19 1.37
CA GLU A 90 -9.40 6.54 0.67
C GLU A 90 -10.50 6.86 1.68
N VAL A 91 -10.64 6.05 2.74
CA VAL A 91 -11.64 6.29 3.82
C VAL A 91 -11.31 7.57 4.59
N ALA A 92 -10.03 7.82 4.87
CA ALA A 92 -9.60 9.01 5.60
C ALA A 92 -9.88 10.33 4.84
N ASN A 93 -9.96 10.29 3.51
CA ASN A 93 -10.22 11.45 2.66
C ASN A 93 -11.67 11.54 2.16
N LEU A 94 -12.52 10.56 2.49
CA LEU A 94 -13.91 10.52 2.01
C LEU A 94 -14.72 11.67 2.64
N LYS A 95 -15.43 12.42 1.80
CA LYS A 95 -16.34 13.48 2.21
C LYS A 95 -17.79 13.06 1.99
N LEU A 96 -18.73 13.70 2.71
CA LEU A 96 -20.16 13.43 2.57
C LEU A 96 -20.67 13.69 1.14
N GLU A 97 -20.14 14.71 0.45
CA GLU A 97 -20.48 15.02 -0.95
C GLU A 97 -20.11 13.92 -1.96
N ASN A 98 -19.19 13.04 -1.58
CA ASN A 98 -18.76 11.92 -2.41
C ASN A 98 -19.74 10.73 -2.33
N VAL A 99 -20.63 10.71 -1.34
CA VAL A 99 -21.59 9.62 -1.12
C VAL A 99 -22.93 10.01 -1.74
N LYS A 100 -23.44 9.20 -2.67
CA LYS A 100 -24.70 9.42 -3.38
C LYS A 100 -25.49 8.12 -3.45
N GLY A 101 -26.58 8.05 -2.69
CA GLY A 101 -27.37 6.84 -2.54
C GLY A 101 -26.48 5.67 -2.10
N ASP A 102 -26.54 4.58 -2.85
CA ASP A 102 -25.81 3.33 -2.55
C ASP A 102 -24.42 3.30 -3.19
N THR A 103 -23.82 4.47 -3.45
CA THR A 103 -22.48 4.56 -4.07
C THR A 103 -21.62 5.61 -3.41
N ALA A 104 -20.32 5.36 -3.36
CA ALA A 104 -19.31 6.35 -2.99
C ALA A 104 -18.34 6.58 -4.16
N LYS A 105 -18.12 7.86 -4.49
CA LYS A 105 -17.11 8.27 -5.46
C LYS A 105 -15.77 8.51 -4.76
N ILE A 106 -14.75 7.75 -5.11
CA ILE A 106 -13.40 7.91 -4.58
C ILE A 106 -12.61 8.81 -5.53
N GLU A 107 -12.15 9.95 -5.02
CA GLU A 107 -11.31 10.89 -5.76
C GLU A 107 -9.96 10.25 -6.11
N ALA A 108 -9.35 10.68 -7.22
CA ALA A 108 -8.03 10.22 -7.61
C ALA A 108 -6.99 10.59 -6.54
N TYR A 109 -6.08 9.66 -6.21
CA TYR A 109 -5.05 9.88 -5.21
C TYR A 109 -3.71 9.28 -5.64
N ALA A 110 -2.69 10.13 -5.70
CA ALA A 110 -1.35 9.78 -6.18
C ALA A 110 -1.39 9.10 -7.56
N THR A 111 -1.06 7.81 -7.64
CA THR A 111 -1.08 7.04 -8.89
C THR A 111 -2.40 6.29 -9.12
N GLN A 112 -3.36 6.39 -8.19
CA GLN A 112 -4.65 5.70 -8.30
C GLN A 112 -5.68 6.59 -8.99
N PRO A 113 -6.34 6.11 -10.06
CA PRO A 113 -7.41 6.86 -10.71
C PRO A 113 -8.65 6.97 -9.82
N GLU A 114 -9.53 7.91 -10.14
CA GLU A 114 -10.86 7.96 -9.52
C GLU A 114 -11.63 6.66 -9.80
N ARG A 115 -12.49 6.26 -8.85
CA ARG A 115 -13.40 5.13 -9.06
C ARG A 115 -14.67 5.29 -8.23
N THR A 116 -15.75 4.65 -8.67
CA THR A 116 -16.99 4.55 -7.90
C THR A 116 -17.09 3.16 -7.31
N ILE A 117 -17.45 3.07 -6.04
CA ILE A 117 -17.71 1.81 -5.33
C ILE A 117 -19.17 1.76 -4.89
N PRO A 118 -19.82 0.59 -4.98
CA PRO A 118 -21.12 0.39 -4.34
C PRO A 118 -20.95 0.34 -2.83
N LEU A 119 -21.95 0.86 -2.12
CA LEU A 119 -22.11 0.72 -0.68
C LEU A 119 -23.20 -0.34 -0.46
N ASN A 120 -22.89 -1.35 0.35
CA ASN A 120 -23.89 -2.33 0.76
C ASN A 120 -24.76 -1.70 1.85
N SER A 121 -26.08 -1.72 1.63
CA SER A 121 -27.10 -1.34 2.61
C SER A 121 -27.38 -2.47 3.60
#